data_AF-F1KYQ9-F1
#
_entry.id   AF-F1KYQ9-F1
#
_cell.length_a   1.000
_cell.length_b   1.000
_cell.length_c   1.000
_cell.angle_alpha   90.00
_cell.angle_beta   90.00
_cell.angle_gamma   90.00
#
_symmetry.space_group_name_H-M   'P 1'
#
loop_
_entity.id
_entity.type
_entity.pdbx_description
1 polymer ?
#
loop_
_entity_poly.entity_id
_entity_poly.type
_entity_poly.pdbx_seq_one_letter_code
_entity_poly.pdbx_strand_id
1 'polypeptide(L)'
;MVMTDQDEDGAHIRGLIINFLHSFWPSLIRSDFIQYFVTPLLKARRGSEVISFYSNSEFEKWKRDFPNSKKYSIKYYKGLGTSSAEEAREYFAEMDRHRVQFVYGGEEDDESIRLAFDKSRADDRKIWIAHTSENTDSRKRENLNQRTYSEFINEELIDFSRLDIRRSVPNAIDGLKPSQRKVLYTLMQRFEKSEVRVVQLAGAVAHSCAYHHGEEPLINTIVRLAQDFVGSNNLNLLQPIGQFGTRLIGGEDCASARYIYTALSPLVRWIFPRADDSVLSYIEEDNMRIEPQWFCPIIPMVLVNGAEGIGTGWATKVLCYNPKQVIRNVQRMIDGQPLQKMVPFYRNFTGTIKEASEGRFHISGTVTLRPSRKNAHFIQAEITELPVGVWTQRYKEKVLDVLAKSGIISGYKELHTENAVRFLLELPKGSGIWSSANGGRKHALHKTLKLDTVLGTSSMVLFDENNSLRRFTRIEEIFELFFEVRRQKYIERRDHQIGVLDAKLRFYENQCRFVEAVLNKEITIEGKSRTDIESTLRQRHFEPNPLKAPNHEDGNELNKSEFSYLLDMPIIRLSNEEVKSLIESRDAKVTEMNMLKGKDWKDMWHEDLRNLTVQLEKDEKKRER
;
A
#
# COMPACT_ATOMS: atom_id res chain seq x y z
N MET A 1 -0.82 -5.89 37.72
CA MET A 1 0.16 -5.18 36.89
C MET A 1 0.14 -5.76 35.48
N VAL A 2 0.02 -4.91 34.47
CA VAL A 2 0.00 -5.28 33.04
C VAL A 2 1.38 -4.99 32.45
N MET A 3 1.95 -5.97 31.75
CA MET A 3 3.22 -5.82 31.04
C MET A 3 2.96 -6.14 29.57
N THR A 4 3.11 -5.14 28.70
CA THR A 4 2.94 -5.28 27.26
C THR A 4 4.08 -4.55 26.55
N ASP A 5 4.25 -4.83 25.27
CA ASP A 5 5.20 -4.12 24.42
C ASP A 5 4.95 -2.61 24.48
N GLN A 6 6.01 -1.81 24.40
CA GLN A 6 5.93 -0.36 24.46
C GLN A 6 5.64 0.22 23.07
N ASP A 7 4.66 -0.36 22.39
CA ASP A 7 4.15 0.09 21.11
C ASP A 7 2.63 0.34 21.20
N GLU A 8 2.06 0.80 20.10
CA GLU A 8 0.65 1.17 20.05
C GLU A 8 -0.25 -0.07 20.19
N ASP A 9 0.17 -1.23 19.67
CA ASP A 9 -0.55 -2.50 19.84
C ASP A 9 -0.57 -2.94 21.32
N GLY A 10 0.52 -2.73 22.06
CA GLY A 10 0.60 -2.91 23.50
C GLY A 10 -0.30 -1.96 24.29
N ALA A 11 -0.49 -0.72 23.81
CA ALA A 11 -1.46 0.22 24.38
C ALA A 11 -2.90 -0.27 24.15
N HIS A 12 -3.22 -0.82 22.99
CA HIS A 12 -4.53 -1.42 22.75
C HIS A 12 -4.83 -2.59 23.69
N ILE A 13 -3.86 -3.47 23.94
CA ILE A 13 -4.00 -4.57 24.91
C ILE A 13 -4.29 -4.03 26.32
N ARG A 14 -3.55 -3.00 26.76
CA ARG A 14 -3.80 -2.31 28.04
C ARG A 14 -5.23 -1.79 28.10
N GLY A 15 -5.69 -1.11 27.05
CA GLY A 15 -7.05 -0.59 26.93
C GLY A 15 -8.13 -1.68 26.95
N LEU A 16 -7.91 -2.82 26.28
CA LEU A 16 -8.84 -3.96 26.29
C LEU A 16 -8.96 -4.59 27.69
N ILE A 17 -7.86 -4.70 28.43
CA ILE A 17 -7.88 -5.18 29.82
C ILE A 17 -8.64 -4.20 30.72
N ILE A 18 -8.41 -2.90 30.56
CA ILE A 18 -9.15 -1.84 31.27
C ILE A 18 -10.64 -1.95 30.95
N ASN A 19 -11.02 -2.07 29.68
CA ASN A 19 -12.41 -2.21 29.25
C ASN A 19 -13.06 -3.48 29.81
N PHE A 20 -12.34 -4.60 29.82
CA PHE A 20 -12.80 -5.85 30.42
C PHE A 20 -13.12 -5.65 31.92
N LEU A 21 -12.18 -5.10 32.67
CA LEU A 21 -12.38 -4.85 34.10
C LEU A 21 -13.47 -3.81 34.36
N HIS A 22 -13.53 -2.72 33.58
CA HIS A 22 -14.59 -1.73 33.66
C HIS A 22 -15.98 -2.33 33.36
N SER A 23 -16.08 -3.24 32.39
CA SER A 23 -17.36 -3.84 31.99
C SER A 23 -17.90 -4.83 33.03
N PHE A 24 -17.03 -5.63 33.65
CA PHE A 24 -17.45 -6.69 34.58
C PHE A 24 -17.34 -6.29 36.06
N TRP A 25 -16.35 -5.46 36.41
CA TRP A 25 -16.08 -5.02 37.79
C TRP A 25 -15.67 -3.54 37.86
N PRO A 26 -16.59 -2.59 37.61
CA PRO A 26 -16.29 -1.16 37.67
C PRO A 26 -15.67 -0.72 39.02
N SER A 27 -16.01 -1.41 40.12
CA SER A 27 -15.43 -1.14 41.44
C SER A 27 -13.91 -1.29 41.50
N LEU A 28 -13.31 -2.18 40.68
CA LEU A 28 -11.86 -2.36 40.61
C LEU A 28 -11.17 -1.20 39.89
N ILE A 29 -11.84 -0.59 38.91
CA ILE A 29 -11.34 0.62 38.23
C ILE A 29 -11.27 1.78 39.24
N ARG A 30 -12.31 1.92 40.07
CA ARG A 30 -12.42 2.99 41.08
C ARG A 30 -11.50 2.82 42.30
N SER A 31 -10.87 1.66 42.45
CA SER A 31 -10.00 1.35 43.59
C SER A 31 -8.51 1.39 43.23
N ASP A 32 -8.14 2.06 42.14
CA ASP A 32 -6.76 2.16 41.63
C ASP A 32 -6.07 0.78 41.55
N PHE A 33 -6.79 -0.24 41.11
CA PHE A 33 -6.30 -1.62 41.13
C PHE A 33 -5.25 -1.90 40.03
N ILE A 34 -5.33 -1.15 38.93
CA ILE A 34 -4.55 -1.45 37.72
C ILE A 34 -3.25 -0.65 37.74
N GLN A 35 -2.15 -1.36 37.53
CA GLN A 35 -0.82 -0.80 37.27
C GLN A 35 -0.32 -1.35 35.94
N TYR A 36 0.55 -0.62 35.27
CA TYR A 36 1.29 -1.13 34.12
C TYR A 36 2.79 -0.82 34.23
N PHE A 37 3.57 -1.65 33.57
CA PHE A 37 5.02 -1.54 33.51
C PHE A 37 5.43 -0.92 32.18
N VAL A 38 6.33 0.05 32.22
CA VAL A 38 6.83 0.77 31.04
C VAL A 38 8.31 0.46 30.88
N THR A 39 8.71 0.07 29.67
CA THR A 39 10.12 -0.05 29.28
C THR A 39 10.54 1.11 28.38
N PRO A 40 11.84 1.46 28.31
CA PRO A 40 12.32 2.40 27.31
C PRO A 40 11.94 1.97 25.88
N LEU A 41 11.48 2.92 25.06
CA LEU A 41 11.16 2.71 23.64
C LEU A 41 12.43 2.73 22.77
N LEU A 42 13.34 3.66 23.05
CA LEU A 42 14.62 3.79 22.36
C LEU A 42 15.76 3.89 23.37
N LYS A 43 16.93 3.38 22.99
CA LYS A 43 18.19 3.67 23.68
C LYS A 43 19.22 4.21 22.69
N ALA A 44 19.82 5.34 23.03
CA ALA A 44 20.99 5.89 22.35
C ALA A 44 22.25 5.51 23.13
N ARG A 45 23.22 4.87 22.47
CA ARG A 45 24.47 4.44 23.08
C ARG A 45 25.69 5.07 22.43
N ARG A 46 26.62 5.55 23.25
CA ARG A 46 27.94 6.01 22.82
C ARG A 46 28.98 5.61 23.86
N GLY A 47 29.75 4.56 23.58
CA GLY A 47 30.70 3.99 24.54
C GLY A 47 29.96 3.45 25.78
N SER A 48 30.24 4.04 26.95
CA SER A 48 29.58 3.75 28.22
C SER A 48 28.32 4.57 28.49
N GLU A 49 28.07 5.62 27.72
CA GLU A 49 26.89 6.47 27.90
C GLU A 49 25.68 5.82 27.22
N VAL A 50 24.61 5.62 27.99
CA VAL A 50 23.33 5.07 27.54
C VAL A 50 22.21 6.01 27.96
N ILE A 51 21.51 6.57 26.99
CA ILE A 51 20.36 7.44 27.20
C ILE A 51 19.11 6.67 26.78
N SER A 52 18.14 6.55 27.68
CA SER A 52 16.88 5.84 27.46
C SER A 52 15.74 6.83 27.25
N PHE A 53 14.96 6.62 26.19
CA PHE A 53 13.82 7.46 25.84
C PHE A 53 12.54 6.63 25.92
N TYR A 54 11.48 7.20 26.49
CA TYR A 54 10.20 6.50 26.70
C TYR A 54 9.12 6.96 25.71
N SER A 55 9.44 7.92 24.83
CA SER A 55 8.57 8.37 23.74
C SER A 55 9.36 8.86 22.54
N ASN A 56 8.76 8.80 21.35
CA ASN A 56 9.35 9.36 20.13
C ASN A 56 9.56 10.87 20.23
N SER A 57 8.64 11.60 20.86
CA SER A 57 8.76 13.06 21.03
C SER A 57 9.97 13.46 21.89
N GLU A 58 10.28 12.70 22.93
CA GLU A 58 11.47 12.91 23.77
C GLU A 58 12.76 12.67 22.97
N PHE A 59 12.78 11.59 22.18
CA PHE A 59 13.90 11.26 21.30
C PHE A 59 14.13 12.32 20.20
N GLU A 60 13.08 12.76 19.52
CA GLU A 60 13.17 13.79 18.48
C GLU A 60 13.55 15.16 19.04
N LYS A 61 13.08 15.50 20.25
CA LYS A 61 13.55 16.69 20.97
C LYS A 61 15.05 16.59 21.28
N TRP A 62 15.50 15.47 21.83
CA TRP A 62 16.93 15.24 22.07
C TRP A 62 17.74 15.31 20.77
N LYS A 63 17.26 14.71 19.68
CA LYS A 63 17.94 14.73 18.38
C LYS A 63 18.07 16.13 17.80
N ARG A 64 17.05 16.99 17.99
CA ARG A 64 17.07 18.41 17.60
C ARG A 64 18.01 19.25 18.46
N ASP A 65 17.97 19.05 19.78
CA ASP A 65 18.72 19.86 20.74
C ASP A 65 20.21 19.46 20.83
N PHE A 66 20.57 18.23 20.42
CA PHE A 66 21.93 17.71 20.46
C PHE A 66 22.56 17.52 19.06
N PRO A 67 23.46 18.42 18.60
CA PRO A 67 24.11 18.32 17.28
C PRO A 67 24.97 17.05 17.07
N ASN A 68 25.48 16.47 18.16
CA ASN A 68 26.27 15.23 18.13
C ASN A 68 25.41 13.95 18.16
N SER A 69 24.09 14.06 18.05
CA SER A 69 23.16 12.91 18.06
C SER A 69 23.52 11.85 17.01
N LYS A 70 24.05 12.26 15.85
CA LYS A 70 24.53 11.35 14.78
C LYS A 70 25.67 10.41 15.19
N LYS A 71 26.36 10.66 16.31
CA LYS A 71 27.48 9.83 16.81
C LYS A 71 27.02 8.70 17.74
N TYR A 72 25.74 8.67 18.12
CA TYR A 72 25.16 7.62 18.96
C TYR A 72 24.61 6.49 18.08
N SER A 73 24.81 5.25 18.52
CA SER A 73 24.05 4.13 17.95
C SER A 73 22.67 4.09 18.59
N ILE A 74 21.63 4.11 17.76
CA ILE A 74 20.23 4.07 18.21
C ILE A 74 19.73 2.63 18.08
N LYS A 75 19.16 2.10 19.15
CA LYS A 75 18.49 0.81 19.16
C LYS A 75 17.05 0.98 19.63
N TYR A 76 16.11 0.44 18.85
CA TYR A 76 14.68 0.42 19.16
C TYR A 76 14.34 -0.82 19.98
N TYR A 77 13.51 -0.63 21.01
CA TYR A 77 13.05 -1.65 21.95
C TYR A 77 11.52 -1.77 21.87
N LYS A 78 10.99 -2.00 20.67
CA LYS A 78 9.53 -2.10 20.44
C LYS A 78 8.92 -3.28 21.20
N GLY A 79 9.53 -4.47 21.10
CA GLY A 79 9.10 -5.68 21.81
C GLY A 79 9.86 -5.91 23.11
N LEU A 80 9.16 -6.36 24.16
CA LEU A 80 9.72 -6.71 25.47
C LEU A 80 10.87 -7.73 25.35
N GLY A 81 10.78 -8.66 24.39
CA GLY A 81 11.81 -9.65 24.09
C GLY A 81 13.14 -9.08 23.58
N THR A 82 13.21 -7.77 23.28
CA THR A 82 14.44 -7.10 22.85
C THR A 82 15.38 -6.80 24.03
N SER A 83 14.82 -6.70 25.24
CA SER A 83 15.59 -6.43 26.46
C SER A 83 16.31 -7.70 26.93
N SER A 84 17.57 -7.56 27.34
CA SER A 84 18.34 -8.68 27.91
C SER A 84 17.87 -9.01 29.33
N ALA A 85 18.22 -10.19 29.83
CA ALA A 85 17.94 -10.55 31.22
C ALA A 85 18.69 -9.66 32.24
N GLU A 86 19.77 -9.00 31.84
CA GLU A 86 20.51 -8.04 32.66
C GLU A 86 19.76 -6.70 32.72
N GLU A 87 19.32 -6.18 31.57
CA GLU A 87 18.48 -4.97 31.51
C GLU A 87 17.16 -5.17 32.26
N ALA A 88 16.55 -6.36 32.15
CA ALA A 88 15.35 -6.67 32.90
C ALA A 88 15.60 -6.58 34.42
N ARG A 89 16.71 -7.15 34.92
CA ARG A 89 17.10 -7.04 36.34
C ARG A 89 17.29 -5.59 36.78
N GLU A 90 17.89 -4.75 35.93
CA GLU A 90 18.01 -3.30 36.18
C GLU A 90 16.63 -2.63 36.28
N TYR A 91 15.70 -2.93 35.36
CA TYR A 91 14.35 -2.35 35.41
C TYR A 91 13.57 -2.79 36.65
N PHE A 92 13.69 -4.06 37.06
CA PHE A 92 13.06 -4.58 38.27
C PHE A 92 13.72 -4.02 39.56
N ALA A 93 15.01 -3.69 39.52
CA ALA A 93 15.68 -3.00 40.62
C ALA A 93 15.17 -1.54 40.75
N GLU A 94 14.93 -0.86 39.63
CA GLU A 94 14.29 0.46 39.56
C GLU A 94 12.76 0.36 39.34
N MET A 95 12.08 -0.54 40.06
CA MET A 95 10.65 -0.81 39.87
C MET A 95 9.79 0.46 39.95
N ASP A 96 10.06 1.34 40.92
CA ASP A 96 9.26 2.56 41.12
C ASP A 96 9.34 3.53 39.96
N ARG A 97 10.39 3.47 39.13
CA ARG A 97 10.54 4.30 37.93
C ARG A 97 9.79 3.73 36.72
N HIS A 98 9.67 2.40 36.67
CA HIS A 98 9.05 1.69 35.53
C HIS A 98 7.58 1.35 35.79
N ARG A 99 7.10 1.51 37.03
CA ARG A 99 5.71 1.29 37.41
C ARG A 99 4.89 2.57 37.25
N VAL A 100 3.83 2.48 36.45
CA VAL A 100 2.80 3.51 36.34
C VAL A 100 1.50 2.98 36.95
N GLN A 101 0.94 3.74 37.88
CA GLN A 101 -0.32 3.47 38.56
C GLN A 101 -1.47 4.16 37.84
N PHE A 102 -2.54 3.43 37.51
CA PHE A 102 -3.78 4.08 37.10
C PHE A 102 -4.52 4.62 38.33
N VAL A 103 -4.92 5.89 38.25
CA VAL A 103 -5.67 6.60 39.29
C VAL A 103 -7.02 7.01 38.72
N TYR A 104 -8.11 6.62 39.37
CA TYR A 104 -9.45 6.98 38.92
C TYR A 104 -9.78 8.44 39.25
N GLY A 105 -10.00 9.25 38.21
CA GLY A 105 -10.28 10.68 38.28
C GLY A 105 -11.76 11.06 38.35
N GLY A 106 -12.69 10.11 38.23
CA GLY A 106 -14.14 10.34 38.29
C GLY A 106 -14.90 9.83 37.07
N GLU A 107 -16.13 10.32 36.87
CA GLU A 107 -17.02 9.84 35.78
C GLU A 107 -16.46 10.05 34.36
N GLU A 108 -15.56 11.02 34.17
CA GLU A 108 -14.88 11.25 32.88
C GLU A 108 -14.09 10.04 32.39
N ASP A 109 -13.49 9.29 33.32
CA ASP A 109 -12.75 8.06 33.03
C ASP A 109 -13.68 6.96 32.51
N ASP A 110 -14.83 6.78 33.16
CA ASP A 110 -15.84 5.80 32.74
C ASP A 110 -16.37 6.15 31.34
N GLU A 111 -16.63 7.43 31.07
CA GLU A 111 -17.06 7.91 29.76
C GLU A 111 -15.98 7.75 28.69
N SER A 112 -14.71 8.00 29.02
CA SER A 112 -13.58 7.81 28.10
C SER A 112 -13.40 6.33 27.73
N ILE A 113 -13.54 5.41 28.69
CA ILE A 113 -13.50 3.97 28.43
C ILE A 113 -14.66 3.55 27.53
N ARG A 114 -15.89 4.05 27.79
CA ARG A 114 -17.07 3.77 26.94
C ARG A 114 -16.89 4.33 25.53
N LEU A 115 -16.38 5.55 25.39
CA LEU A 115 -16.07 6.16 24.09
C LEU A 115 -15.16 5.25 23.25
N ALA A 116 -14.09 4.73 23.87
CA ALA A 116 -13.10 3.91 23.18
C ALA A 116 -13.66 2.54 22.74
N PHE A 117 -14.46 1.86 23.57
CA PHE A 117 -14.76 0.43 23.37
C PHE A 117 -16.23 0.09 23.11
N ASP A 118 -17.18 1.01 23.34
CA ASP A 118 -18.59 0.74 23.05
C ASP A 118 -18.84 0.67 21.53
N LYS A 119 -19.44 -0.43 21.07
CA LYS A 119 -19.75 -0.66 19.66
C LYS A 119 -20.73 0.38 19.09
N SER A 120 -21.61 0.94 19.94
CA SER A 120 -22.61 1.93 19.53
C SER A 120 -22.04 3.33 19.28
N ARG A 121 -20.87 3.64 19.85
CA ARG A 121 -20.24 4.98 19.80
C ARG A 121 -19.25 5.17 18.65
N ALA A 122 -19.51 4.53 17.51
CA ALA A 122 -18.61 4.61 16.36
C ALA A 122 -18.48 6.03 15.79
N ASP A 123 -19.56 6.82 15.77
CA ASP A 123 -19.52 8.20 15.28
C ASP A 123 -18.79 9.14 16.24
N ASP A 124 -18.95 8.95 17.56
CA ASP A 124 -18.23 9.72 18.57
C ASP A 124 -16.71 9.50 18.48
N ARG A 125 -16.27 8.27 18.19
CA ARG A 125 -14.85 7.99 17.94
C ARG A 125 -14.29 8.73 16.74
N LYS A 126 -15.10 8.98 15.70
CA LYS A 126 -14.65 9.75 14.53
C LYS A 126 -14.33 11.18 14.92
N ILE A 127 -15.22 11.78 15.70
CA ILE A 127 -15.09 13.15 16.24
C ILE A 127 -13.85 13.22 17.15
N TRP A 128 -13.72 12.27 18.08
CA TRP A 128 -12.59 12.18 19.01
C TRP A 128 -11.23 12.12 18.30
N ILE A 129 -11.09 11.25 17.29
CA ILE A 129 -9.83 11.08 16.56
C ILE A 129 -9.49 12.31 15.71
N ALA A 130 -10.49 13.01 15.17
CA ALA A 130 -10.31 14.24 14.41
C ALA A 130 -9.82 15.41 15.30
N HIS A 131 -10.48 15.66 16.44
CA HIS A 131 -10.18 16.83 17.29
C HIS A 131 -8.87 16.73 18.07
N THR A 132 -8.42 15.52 18.39
CA THR A 132 -7.17 15.36 19.17
C THR A 132 -5.93 15.64 18.31
N SER A 133 -6.06 15.86 17.00
CA SER A 133 -4.93 16.21 16.12
C SER A 133 -4.33 17.59 16.42
N GLU A 134 -5.08 18.49 17.07
CA GLU A 134 -4.67 19.89 17.30
C GLU A 134 -3.92 20.11 18.62
N ASN A 135 -3.91 19.14 19.55
CA ASN A 135 -3.57 19.40 20.96
C ASN A 135 -2.37 18.62 21.54
N THR A 136 -1.67 17.81 20.74
CA THR A 136 -0.65 16.87 21.26
C THR A 136 0.71 17.49 21.61
N ASP A 137 0.99 18.74 21.23
CA ASP A 137 2.35 19.30 21.26
C ASP A 137 2.71 20.12 22.52
N SER A 138 1.82 20.22 23.53
CA SER A 138 1.96 21.22 24.60
C SER A 138 1.79 20.77 26.05
N ARG A 139 1.61 19.47 26.35
CA ARG A 139 1.35 19.02 27.73
C ARG A 139 2.61 18.54 28.44
N LYS A 140 3.13 19.37 29.35
CA LYS A 140 4.20 19.01 30.30
C LYS A 140 3.69 17.90 31.23
N ARG A 141 4.39 16.76 31.26
CA ARG A 141 4.11 15.64 32.16
C ARG A 141 4.68 15.96 33.55
N GLU A 142 3.81 16.28 34.51
CA GLU A 142 4.24 16.65 35.87
C GLU A 142 4.46 15.43 36.80
N ASN A 143 3.83 14.28 36.52
CA ASN A 143 4.02 13.03 37.26
C ASN A 143 4.12 11.82 36.32
N LEU A 144 5.29 11.17 36.25
CA LEU A 144 5.53 10.03 35.34
C LEU A 144 4.94 8.70 35.83
N ASN A 145 4.63 8.58 37.13
CA ASN A 145 4.28 7.30 37.77
C ASN A 145 2.80 7.13 38.10
N GLN A 146 1.97 8.12 37.79
CA GLN A 146 0.51 8.08 37.96
C GLN A 146 -0.16 8.59 36.70
N ARG A 147 -1.29 7.98 36.35
CA ARG A 147 -2.05 8.38 35.16
C ARG A 147 -3.52 8.09 35.32
N THR A 148 -4.37 8.98 34.84
CA THR A 148 -5.82 8.74 34.77
C THR A 148 -6.20 7.87 33.58
N TYR A 149 -7.40 7.27 33.62
CA TYR A 149 -7.87 6.50 32.47
C TYR A 149 -8.17 7.41 31.28
N SER A 150 -8.74 8.60 31.49
CA SER A 150 -8.97 9.62 30.46
C SER A 150 -7.67 10.02 29.76
N GLU A 151 -6.59 10.32 30.50
CA GLU A 151 -5.28 10.65 29.92
C GLU A 151 -4.70 9.49 29.11
N PHE A 152 -4.88 8.25 29.56
CA PHE A 152 -4.42 7.08 28.81
C PHE A 152 -5.20 6.89 27.51
N ILE A 153 -6.53 6.98 27.56
CA ILE A 153 -7.35 6.87 26.36
C ILE A 153 -6.99 7.98 25.36
N ASN A 154 -6.99 9.23 25.82
CA ASN A 154 -6.87 10.41 24.97
C ASN A 154 -5.44 10.72 24.50
N GLU A 155 -4.40 10.24 25.19
CA GLU A 155 -3.01 10.56 24.85
C GLU A 155 -2.17 9.35 24.44
N GLU A 156 -2.65 8.11 24.60
CA GLU A 156 -1.91 6.90 24.20
C GLU A 156 -2.73 5.93 23.37
N LEU A 157 -3.95 5.57 23.79
CA LEU A 157 -4.81 4.68 23.00
C LEU A 157 -5.24 5.31 21.66
N ILE A 158 -5.28 6.64 21.60
CA ILE A 158 -5.58 7.34 20.36
C ILE A 158 -4.55 7.08 19.26
N ASP A 159 -3.27 6.93 19.62
CA ASP A 159 -2.20 6.70 18.64
C ASP A 159 -2.35 5.31 18.02
N PHE A 160 -2.76 4.31 18.80
CA PHE A 160 -3.21 3.03 18.26
C PHE A 160 -4.38 3.20 17.30
N SER A 161 -5.40 3.95 17.69
CA SER A 161 -6.60 4.14 16.85
C SER A 161 -6.24 4.77 15.50
N ARG A 162 -5.34 5.77 15.49
CA ARG A 162 -4.80 6.40 14.27
C ARG A 162 -3.98 5.44 13.43
N LEU A 163 -3.13 4.65 14.07
CA LEU A 163 -2.28 3.67 13.41
C LEU A 163 -3.09 2.54 12.78
N ASP A 164 -4.12 2.05 13.47
CA ASP A 164 -5.06 1.06 12.96
C ASP A 164 -5.76 1.58 11.70
N ILE A 165 -6.27 2.82 11.70
CA ILE A 165 -6.87 3.43 10.49
C ILE A 165 -5.84 3.52 9.36
N ARG A 166 -4.62 3.98 9.66
CA ARG A 166 -3.52 4.10 8.67
C ARG A 166 -3.15 2.75 8.05
N ARG A 167 -3.15 1.67 8.83
CA ARG A 167 -2.85 0.31 8.35
C ARG A 167 -4.04 -0.31 7.60
N SER A 168 -5.27 0.06 7.97
CA SER A 168 -6.50 -0.60 7.51
C SER A 168 -7.14 0.08 6.29
N VAL A 169 -7.00 1.39 6.12
CA VAL A 169 -7.59 2.17 5.02
C VAL A 169 -6.49 2.53 3.99
N PRO A 170 -6.72 2.29 2.68
CA PRO A 170 -5.73 2.65 1.66
C PRO A 170 -5.78 4.13 1.27
N ASN A 171 -4.75 4.57 0.55
CA ASN A 171 -4.70 5.90 -0.06
C ASN A 171 -5.44 5.91 -1.42
N ALA A 172 -6.17 6.98 -1.73
CA ALA A 172 -6.95 7.13 -2.95
C ALA A 172 -6.08 7.20 -4.23
N ILE A 173 -4.82 7.62 -4.10
CA ILE A 173 -3.92 7.81 -5.24
C ILE A 173 -3.43 6.47 -5.80
N ASP A 174 -2.87 5.59 -4.96
CA ASP A 174 -2.40 4.26 -5.38
C ASP A 174 -3.37 3.10 -5.10
N GLY A 175 -4.35 3.30 -4.22
CA GLY A 175 -5.25 2.24 -3.76
C GLY A 175 -4.59 1.22 -2.84
N LEU A 176 -3.40 1.50 -2.30
CA LEU A 176 -2.62 0.57 -1.50
C LEU A 176 -2.63 0.95 -0.02
N LYS A 177 -2.64 -0.09 0.82
CA LYS A 177 -2.30 0.02 2.25
C LYS A 177 -0.77 0.08 2.42
N PRO A 178 -0.24 0.60 3.53
CA PRO A 178 1.21 0.71 3.75
C PRO A 178 1.97 -0.60 3.56
N SER A 179 1.45 -1.72 4.10
CA SER A 179 2.05 -3.05 3.93
C SER A 179 2.12 -3.49 2.47
N GLN A 180 1.09 -3.20 1.67
CA GLN A 180 1.07 -3.50 0.24
C GLN A 180 2.09 -2.64 -0.52
N ARG A 181 2.24 -1.38 -0.12
CA ARG A 181 3.20 -0.43 -0.71
C ARG A 181 4.65 -0.85 -0.44
N LYS A 182 4.96 -1.27 0.79
CA LYS A 182 6.27 -1.82 1.18
C LYS A 182 6.66 -3.05 0.35
N VAL A 183 5.70 -3.96 0.13
CA VAL A 183 5.89 -5.14 -0.75
C VAL A 183 6.20 -4.70 -2.18
N LEU A 184 5.37 -3.82 -2.75
CA LEU A 184 5.55 -3.37 -4.13
C LEU A 184 6.88 -2.63 -4.33
N TYR A 185 7.23 -1.72 -3.42
CA TYR A 185 8.49 -0.99 -3.43
C TYR A 185 9.71 -1.93 -3.40
N THR A 186 9.73 -2.89 -2.48
CA THR A 186 10.84 -3.84 -2.37
C THR A 186 11.00 -4.67 -3.65
N LEU A 187 9.88 -5.11 -4.24
CA LEU A 187 9.91 -5.89 -5.47
C LEU A 187 10.43 -5.07 -6.66
N MET A 188 9.98 -3.82 -6.79
CA MET A 188 10.44 -2.88 -7.82
C MET A 188 11.92 -2.54 -7.72
N GLN A 189 12.49 -2.51 -6.51
CA GLN A 189 13.89 -2.17 -6.27
C GLN A 189 14.85 -3.36 -6.40
N ARG A 190 14.48 -4.54 -5.87
CA ARG A 190 15.40 -5.69 -5.77
C ARG A 190 15.13 -6.83 -6.75
N PHE A 191 13.87 -7.04 -7.13
CA PHE A 191 13.44 -8.25 -7.85
C PHE A 191 12.64 -7.94 -9.11
N GLU A 192 12.88 -6.78 -9.73
CA GLU A 192 12.03 -6.26 -10.79
C GLU A 192 11.88 -7.20 -12.01
N LYS A 193 12.91 -7.99 -12.30
CA LYS A 193 12.94 -8.92 -13.45
C LYS A 193 13.03 -10.40 -13.05
N SER A 194 12.96 -10.72 -11.77
CA SER A 194 13.21 -12.06 -11.24
C SER A 194 12.04 -12.57 -10.41
N GLU A 195 11.77 -13.86 -10.50
CA GLU A 195 10.90 -14.53 -9.53
C GLU A 195 11.62 -14.71 -8.18
N VAL A 196 10.85 -14.69 -7.10
CA VAL A 196 11.33 -14.81 -5.72
C VAL A 196 10.34 -15.64 -4.89
N ARG A 197 10.84 -16.45 -3.96
CA ARG A 197 9.97 -17.18 -3.02
C ARG A 197 9.23 -16.21 -2.11
N VAL A 198 7.97 -16.49 -1.79
CA VAL A 198 7.15 -15.58 -0.96
C VAL A 198 7.78 -15.36 0.42
N VAL A 199 8.32 -16.40 1.07
CA VAL A 199 9.05 -16.24 2.35
C VAL A 199 10.28 -15.35 2.21
N GLN A 200 11.05 -15.50 1.13
CA GLN A 200 12.25 -14.68 0.90
C GLN A 200 11.88 -13.22 0.64
N LEU A 201 10.79 -12.98 -0.10
CA LEU A 201 10.27 -11.64 -0.32
C LEU A 201 9.81 -11.00 0.98
N ALA A 202 9.08 -11.72 1.84
CA ALA A 202 8.65 -11.22 3.14
C ALA A 202 9.85 -10.79 4.01
N GLY A 203 10.88 -11.64 4.12
CA GLY A 203 12.11 -11.27 4.84
C GLY A 203 12.86 -10.08 4.22
N ALA A 204 12.90 -9.98 2.89
CA ALA A 204 13.52 -8.85 2.20
C ALA A 204 12.77 -7.53 2.44
N VAL A 205 11.44 -7.56 2.45
CA VAL A 205 10.60 -6.40 2.76
C VAL A 205 10.77 -5.99 4.22
N ALA A 206 10.79 -6.95 5.15
CA ALA A 206 10.99 -6.68 6.56
C ALA A 206 12.32 -5.97 6.83
N HIS A 207 13.38 -6.43 6.16
CA HIS A 207 14.71 -5.81 6.26
C HIS A 207 14.80 -4.44 5.57
N SER A 208 14.20 -4.28 4.38
CA SER A 208 14.40 -3.06 3.55
C SER A 208 13.45 -1.91 3.88
N CYS A 209 12.30 -2.22 4.49
CA CYS A 209 11.22 -1.25 4.71
C CYS A 209 10.85 -1.08 6.19
N ALA A 210 11.71 -1.50 7.11
CA ALA A 210 11.46 -1.42 8.56
C ALA A 210 10.06 -1.97 8.93
N TYR A 211 9.70 -3.17 8.47
CA TYR A 211 8.39 -3.74 8.79
C TYR A 211 8.39 -4.37 10.18
N HIS A 212 7.53 -3.90 11.08
CA HIS A 212 7.57 -4.28 12.50
C HIS A 212 6.46 -5.23 12.97
N HIS A 213 5.57 -5.72 12.09
CA HIS A 213 4.39 -6.51 12.50
C HIS A 213 4.54 -8.02 12.28
N GLY A 214 5.77 -8.50 12.15
CA GLY A 214 6.08 -9.91 11.87
C GLY A 214 5.93 -10.32 10.40
N GLU A 215 6.48 -11.46 10.02
CA GLU A 215 6.53 -11.87 8.61
C GLU A 215 5.21 -12.49 8.12
N GLU A 216 4.41 -13.08 9.00
CA GLU A 216 3.18 -13.79 8.63
C GLU A 216 2.08 -12.88 8.04
N PRO A 217 1.77 -11.70 8.63
CA PRO A 217 0.86 -10.74 7.99
C PRO A 217 1.37 -10.25 6.63
N LEU A 218 2.69 -10.20 6.45
CA LEU A 218 3.32 -9.77 5.22
C LEU A 218 3.24 -10.83 4.12
N ILE A 219 3.42 -12.11 4.48
CA ILE A 219 3.16 -13.26 3.60
C ILE A 219 1.71 -13.21 3.10
N ASN A 220 0.74 -13.03 4.01
CA ASN A 220 -0.67 -12.91 3.65
C ASN A 220 -0.93 -11.70 2.73
N THR A 221 -0.22 -10.59 2.94
CA THR A 221 -0.28 -9.41 2.06
C THR A 221 0.24 -9.71 0.66
N ILE A 222 1.38 -10.39 0.53
CA ILE A 222 1.97 -10.81 -0.75
C ILE A 222 1.01 -11.73 -1.50
N VAL A 223 0.47 -12.75 -0.81
CA VAL A 223 -0.48 -13.70 -1.41
C VAL A 223 -1.71 -12.98 -1.96
N ARG A 224 -2.33 -12.09 -1.17
CA ARG A 224 -3.51 -11.33 -1.59
C ARG A 224 -3.27 -10.39 -2.78
N LEU A 225 -2.07 -9.81 -2.89
CA LEU A 225 -1.72 -8.97 -4.04
C LEU A 225 -1.48 -9.79 -5.33
N ALA A 226 -1.19 -11.08 -5.20
CA ALA A 226 -0.93 -11.98 -6.31
C ALA A 226 -2.19 -12.72 -6.82
N GLN A 227 -3.18 -12.94 -5.95
CA GLN A 227 -4.43 -13.65 -6.26
C GLN A 227 -5.17 -13.09 -7.48
N ASP A 228 -5.67 -13.98 -8.32
CA ASP A 228 -6.32 -13.65 -9.60
C ASP A 228 -7.65 -14.40 -9.87
N PHE A 229 -8.20 -15.09 -8.87
CA PHE A 229 -9.50 -15.76 -8.97
C PHE A 229 -10.68 -14.76 -8.96
N VAL A 230 -11.85 -15.19 -9.42
CA VAL A 230 -13.08 -14.36 -9.51
C VAL A 230 -13.44 -13.74 -8.16
N GLY A 231 -13.51 -12.41 -8.11
CA GLY A 231 -13.83 -11.65 -6.89
C GLY A 231 -12.62 -11.22 -6.06
N SER A 232 -11.40 -11.54 -6.50
CA SER A 232 -10.15 -10.98 -5.96
C SER A 232 -9.73 -9.72 -6.75
N ASN A 233 -8.52 -9.69 -7.32
CA ASN A 233 -8.00 -8.55 -8.08
C ASN A 233 -8.44 -8.59 -9.54
N ASN A 234 -8.95 -7.48 -10.07
CA ASN A 234 -9.12 -7.34 -11.53
C ASN A 234 -7.77 -7.29 -12.24
N LEU A 235 -6.78 -6.66 -11.61
CA LEU A 235 -5.41 -6.54 -12.07
C LEU A 235 -4.46 -6.80 -10.89
N ASN A 236 -4.02 -8.05 -10.74
CA ASN A 236 -3.02 -8.44 -9.76
C ASN A 236 -1.66 -7.80 -10.07
N LEU A 237 -1.06 -7.17 -9.05
CA LEU A 237 0.24 -6.48 -9.17
C LEU A 237 1.42 -7.46 -9.06
N LEU A 238 1.18 -8.62 -8.43
CA LEU A 238 2.12 -9.71 -8.30
C LEU A 238 1.64 -10.91 -9.11
N GLN A 239 2.56 -11.70 -9.65
CA GLN A 239 2.21 -12.92 -10.37
C GLN A 239 2.02 -14.10 -9.39
N PRO A 240 0.95 -14.90 -9.50
CA PRO A 240 0.77 -16.10 -8.71
C PRO A 240 1.53 -17.28 -9.33
N ILE A 241 2.81 -17.47 -8.96
CA ILE A 241 3.64 -18.58 -9.47
C ILE A 241 3.58 -19.74 -8.46
N GLY A 242 2.56 -20.58 -8.61
CA GLY A 242 2.22 -21.67 -7.69
C GLY A 242 0.76 -21.58 -7.26
N GLN A 243 0.39 -22.28 -6.18
CA GLN A 243 -0.98 -22.29 -5.66
C GLN A 243 -1.20 -21.14 -4.67
N PHE A 244 -1.76 -20.02 -5.15
CA PHE A 244 -2.06 -18.80 -4.36
C PHE A 244 -3.47 -18.77 -3.78
N GLY A 245 -4.16 -19.91 -3.86
CA GLY A 245 -5.52 -20.10 -3.42
C GLY A 245 -6.53 -19.77 -4.51
N THR A 246 -7.74 -20.28 -4.34
CA THR A 246 -8.77 -20.29 -5.36
C THR A 246 -10.08 -19.73 -4.81
N ARG A 247 -11.07 -19.60 -5.68
CA ARG A 247 -12.43 -19.20 -5.28
C ARG A 247 -13.16 -20.24 -4.41
N LEU A 248 -12.60 -21.43 -4.21
CA LEU A 248 -13.23 -22.50 -3.41
C LEU A 248 -13.47 -22.05 -1.96
N ILE A 249 -12.44 -21.47 -1.34
CA ILE A 249 -12.49 -20.90 0.02
C ILE A 249 -12.03 -19.44 0.07
N GLY A 250 -11.96 -18.77 -1.08
CA GLY A 250 -11.62 -17.34 -1.15
C GLY A 250 -10.14 -17.06 -0.91
N GLY A 251 -9.27 -17.96 -1.36
CA GLY A 251 -7.82 -17.80 -1.28
C GLY A 251 -7.16 -18.37 -0.03
N GLU A 252 -7.94 -18.88 0.93
CA GLU A 252 -7.41 -19.54 2.14
C GLU A 252 -6.76 -20.91 1.85
N ASP A 253 -6.99 -21.47 0.67
CA ASP A 253 -6.41 -22.72 0.15
C ASP A 253 -5.03 -22.50 -0.51
N CYS A 254 -4.43 -21.34 -0.23
CA CYS A 254 -3.06 -21.01 -0.58
C CYS A 254 -2.07 -22.05 -0.01
N ALA A 255 -1.12 -22.47 -0.82
CA ALA A 255 -0.03 -23.34 -0.37
C ALA A 255 0.93 -22.57 0.55
N SER A 256 1.70 -23.31 1.37
CA SER A 256 2.70 -22.70 2.24
C SER A 256 3.65 -21.78 1.46
N ALA A 257 3.90 -20.59 2.00
CA ALA A 257 4.77 -19.56 1.42
C ALA A 257 6.19 -20.04 1.07
N ARG A 258 6.63 -21.17 1.65
CA ARG A 258 7.93 -21.81 1.36
C ARG A 258 8.00 -22.43 -0.04
N TYR A 259 6.85 -22.83 -0.60
CA TYR A 259 6.75 -23.57 -1.87
C TYR A 259 6.26 -22.71 -3.04
N ILE A 260 5.74 -21.53 -2.77
CA ILE A 260 5.20 -20.63 -3.80
C ILE A 260 6.16 -19.48 -4.10
N TYR A 261 6.16 -19.07 -5.36
CA TYR A 261 6.99 -18.01 -5.90
C TYR A 261 6.10 -16.87 -6.39
N THR A 262 6.67 -15.69 -6.46
CA THR A 262 5.99 -14.54 -7.05
C THR A 262 6.99 -13.68 -7.81
N ALA A 263 6.46 -12.82 -8.67
CA ALA A 263 7.23 -11.89 -9.47
C ALA A 263 6.39 -10.63 -9.71
N LEU A 264 7.03 -9.54 -10.14
CA LEU A 264 6.33 -8.33 -10.51
C LEU A 264 5.47 -8.60 -11.75
N SER A 265 4.18 -8.25 -11.71
CA SER A 265 3.34 -8.38 -12.91
C SER A 265 3.91 -7.51 -14.04
N PRO A 266 3.98 -8.01 -15.29
CA PRO A 266 4.54 -7.26 -16.41
C PRO A 266 3.85 -5.91 -16.65
N LEU A 267 2.60 -5.77 -16.21
CA LEU A 267 1.82 -4.53 -16.30
C LEU A 267 2.24 -3.46 -15.29
N VAL A 268 2.91 -3.82 -14.19
CA VAL A 268 3.17 -2.87 -13.10
C VAL A 268 4.00 -1.69 -13.57
N ARG A 269 5.08 -1.88 -14.32
CA ARG A 269 5.92 -0.73 -14.76
C ARG A 269 5.27 0.13 -15.86
N TRP A 270 4.17 -0.33 -16.45
CA TRP A 270 3.31 0.50 -17.29
C TRP A 270 2.30 1.29 -16.47
N ILE A 271 1.81 0.71 -15.37
CA ILE A 271 0.91 1.38 -14.43
C ILE A 271 1.66 2.39 -13.56
N PHE A 272 2.87 2.05 -13.12
CA PHE A 272 3.79 2.81 -12.29
C PHE A 272 5.11 3.05 -13.06
N PRO A 273 5.15 4.04 -13.94
CA PRO A 273 6.31 4.35 -14.77
C PRO A 273 7.56 4.61 -13.94
N ARG A 274 8.69 4.01 -14.35
CA ARG A 274 10.01 4.27 -13.72
C ARG A 274 10.41 5.74 -13.70
N ALA A 275 9.93 6.49 -14.69
CA ALA A 275 10.21 7.92 -14.80
C ALA A 275 9.50 8.74 -13.71
N ASP A 276 8.51 8.18 -13.03
CA ASP A 276 7.84 8.84 -11.91
C ASP A 276 8.60 8.59 -10.58
N ASP A 277 9.41 7.53 -10.48
CA ASP A 277 10.12 7.15 -9.24
C ASP A 277 10.98 8.29 -8.67
N SER A 278 11.50 9.21 -9.49
CA SER A 278 12.33 10.33 -9.01
C SER A 278 11.54 11.54 -8.50
N VAL A 279 10.22 11.60 -8.75
CA VAL A 279 9.34 12.71 -8.33
C VAL A 279 8.38 12.30 -7.20
N LEU A 280 8.52 11.08 -6.67
CA LEU A 280 7.76 10.63 -5.50
C LEU A 280 8.43 11.08 -4.19
N SER A 281 7.60 11.27 -3.16
CA SER A 281 8.06 11.65 -1.81
C SER A 281 8.29 10.39 -0.97
N TYR A 282 9.56 10.04 -0.77
CA TYR A 282 9.98 8.88 0.01
C TYR A 282 10.02 9.16 1.50
N ILE A 283 9.58 8.19 2.31
CA ILE A 283 9.64 8.28 3.76
C ILE A 283 11.02 7.79 4.23
N GLU A 284 11.54 8.40 5.28
CA GLU A 284 12.70 7.90 6.02
C GLU A 284 12.24 7.32 7.36
N GLU A 285 12.56 6.06 7.61
CA GLU A 285 12.27 5.35 8.86
C GLU A 285 13.54 4.60 9.29
N ASP A 286 13.91 4.67 10.56
CA ASP A 286 15.15 4.09 11.09
C ASP A 286 16.43 4.50 10.32
N ASN A 287 16.47 5.75 9.84
CA ASN A 287 17.51 6.31 8.96
C ASN A 287 17.67 5.57 7.62
N MET A 288 16.66 4.81 7.19
CA MET A 288 16.60 4.16 5.89
C MET A 288 15.50 4.79 5.05
N ARG A 289 15.80 5.01 3.76
CA ARG A 289 14.79 5.40 2.78
C ARG A 289 13.91 4.19 2.44
N ILE A 290 12.66 4.25 2.87
CA ILE A 290 11.66 3.19 2.68
C ILE A 290 10.74 3.52 1.51
N GLU A 291 9.51 3.01 1.47
CA GLU A 291 8.54 3.28 0.41
C GLU A 291 8.08 4.76 0.35
N PRO A 292 7.53 5.23 -0.78
CA PRO A 292 6.93 6.56 -0.84
C PRO A 292 5.65 6.67 -0.02
N GLN A 293 5.24 7.90 0.32
CA GLN A 293 3.95 8.14 0.97
C GLN A 293 2.79 7.48 0.20
N TRP A 294 2.84 7.58 -1.12
CA TRP A 294 2.01 6.86 -2.07
C TRP A 294 2.75 6.77 -3.41
N PHE A 295 2.45 5.73 -4.18
CA PHE A 295 2.84 5.72 -5.59
C PHE A 295 1.84 6.52 -6.42
N CYS A 296 2.25 7.02 -7.59
CA CYS A 296 1.35 7.69 -8.52
C CYS A 296 1.15 6.82 -9.77
N PRO A 297 0.15 5.93 -9.80
CA PRO A 297 -0.13 5.17 -11.01
C PRO A 297 -0.67 6.09 -12.12
N ILE A 298 -0.69 5.62 -13.38
CA ILE A 298 -1.26 6.37 -14.51
C ILE A 298 -2.80 6.28 -14.60
N ILE A 299 -3.40 5.38 -13.82
CA ILE A 299 -4.86 5.20 -13.64
C ILE A 299 -5.20 4.97 -12.16
N PRO A 300 -6.39 5.35 -11.68
CA PRO A 300 -6.77 5.19 -10.27
C PRO A 300 -6.95 3.72 -9.90
N MET A 301 -5.90 3.09 -9.37
CA MET A 301 -5.87 1.65 -9.07
C MET A 301 -6.85 1.24 -7.97
N VAL A 302 -7.23 2.18 -7.08
CA VAL A 302 -8.27 1.96 -6.07
C VAL A 302 -9.63 1.60 -6.69
N LEU A 303 -9.94 2.12 -7.89
CA LEU A 303 -11.16 1.78 -8.63
C LEU A 303 -10.98 0.48 -9.43
N VAL A 304 -9.76 0.15 -9.85
CA VAL A 304 -9.49 -1.08 -10.60
C VAL A 304 -9.66 -2.31 -9.71
N ASN A 305 -8.96 -2.35 -8.58
CA ASN A 305 -8.93 -3.51 -7.68
C ASN A 305 -9.88 -3.38 -6.49
N GLY A 306 -10.55 -2.24 -6.33
CA GLY A 306 -11.36 -1.96 -5.14
C GLY A 306 -10.50 -1.81 -3.88
N ALA A 307 -11.19 -1.68 -2.75
CA ALA A 307 -10.56 -1.58 -1.45
C ALA A 307 -11.51 -2.08 -0.37
N GLU A 308 -10.98 -2.76 0.63
CA GLU A 308 -11.74 -3.17 1.81
C GLU A 308 -10.86 -3.05 3.06
N GLY A 309 -11.41 -2.44 4.11
CA GLY A 309 -10.68 -2.18 5.34
C GLY A 309 -11.60 -1.77 6.46
N ILE A 310 -11.28 -2.18 7.68
CA ILE A 310 -12.01 -1.82 8.88
C ILE A 310 -10.95 -1.36 9.87
N GLY A 311 -11.07 -0.12 10.33
CA GLY A 311 -10.27 0.44 11.42
C GLY A 311 -11.18 1.03 12.50
N THR A 312 -10.56 1.65 13.49
CA THR A 312 -11.24 2.18 14.67
C THR A 312 -12.20 3.31 14.31
N GLY A 313 -13.50 3.02 14.22
CA GLY A 313 -14.55 4.01 13.89
C GLY A 313 -14.81 4.20 12.38
N TRP A 314 -13.96 3.66 11.50
CA TRP A 314 -14.12 3.78 10.04
C TRP A 314 -14.07 2.43 9.34
N ALA A 315 -14.85 2.30 8.27
CA ALA A 315 -14.77 1.20 7.34
C ALA A 315 -14.76 1.73 5.92
N THR A 316 -14.03 1.05 5.05
CA THR A 316 -13.96 1.37 3.63
C THR A 316 -14.36 0.16 2.80
N LYS A 317 -15.22 0.39 1.81
CA LYS A 317 -15.57 -0.57 0.76
C LYS A 317 -15.67 0.18 -0.56
N VAL A 318 -14.67 -0.03 -1.42
CA VAL A 318 -14.65 0.42 -2.81
C VAL A 318 -14.80 -0.80 -3.70
N LEU A 319 -15.73 -0.74 -4.65
CA LEU A 319 -15.98 -1.85 -5.59
C LEU A 319 -14.96 -1.82 -6.74
N CYS A 320 -14.78 -2.97 -7.39
CA CYS A 320 -13.87 -3.10 -8.52
C CYS A 320 -14.55 -2.67 -9.82
N TYR A 321 -13.81 -2.01 -10.71
CA TYR A 321 -14.27 -1.54 -12.00
C TYR A 321 -13.36 -2.03 -13.13
N ASN A 322 -13.87 -1.98 -14.36
CA ASN A 322 -13.15 -2.48 -15.52
C ASN A 322 -11.96 -1.55 -15.87
N PRO A 323 -10.71 -2.06 -15.92
CA PRO A 323 -9.54 -1.25 -16.26
C PRO A 323 -9.69 -0.46 -17.57
N LYS A 324 -10.32 -1.03 -18.60
CA LYS A 324 -10.53 -0.39 -19.90
C LYS A 324 -11.55 0.76 -19.85
N GLN A 325 -12.51 0.71 -18.91
CA GLN A 325 -13.44 1.81 -18.67
C GLN A 325 -12.76 2.92 -17.86
N VAL A 326 -11.96 2.55 -16.87
CA VAL A 326 -11.16 3.49 -16.08
C VAL A 326 -10.19 4.26 -16.99
N ILE A 327 -9.43 3.58 -17.86
CA ILE A 327 -8.53 4.21 -18.84
C ILE A 327 -9.30 5.19 -19.73
N ARG A 328 -10.45 4.78 -20.29
CA ARG A 328 -11.29 5.66 -21.13
C ARG A 328 -11.76 6.90 -20.39
N ASN A 329 -12.16 6.78 -19.13
CA ASN A 329 -12.58 7.92 -18.33
C ASN A 329 -11.44 8.87 -18.02
N VAL A 330 -10.24 8.36 -17.74
CA VAL A 330 -9.04 9.20 -17.62
C VAL A 330 -8.77 9.95 -18.92
N GLN A 331 -8.79 9.27 -20.07
CA GLN A 331 -8.63 9.90 -21.39
C GLN A 331 -9.65 11.01 -21.63
N ARG A 332 -10.92 10.76 -21.31
CA ARG A 332 -12.00 11.76 -21.40
C ARG A 332 -11.70 12.99 -20.55
N MET A 333 -11.21 12.83 -19.32
CA MET A 333 -10.83 13.96 -18.48
C MET A 333 -9.66 14.77 -19.05
N ILE A 334 -8.65 14.11 -19.62
CA ILE A 334 -7.52 14.79 -20.31
C ILE A 334 -8.04 15.67 -21.46
N ASP A 335 -9.03 15.15 -22.18
CA ASP A 335 -9.68 15.81 -23.33
C ASP A 335 -10.78 16.81 -22.92
N GLY A 336 -11.01 17.02 -21.62
CA GLY A 336 -12.04 17.94 -21.11
C GLY A 336 -13.48 17.45 -21.28
N GLN A 337 -13.67 16.15 -21.50
CA GLN A 337 -14.98 15.51 -21.64
C GLN A 337 -15.51 15.00 -20.30
N PRO A 338 -16.85 14.96 -20.10
CA PRO A 338 -17.43 14.45 -18.87
C PRO A 338 -17.20 12.93 -18.71
N LEU A 339 -17.08 12.48 -17.46
CA LEU A 339 -16.95 11.08 -17.10
C LEU A 339 -18.14 10.25 -17.61
N GLN A 340 -17.85 9.06 -18.13
CA GLN A 340 -18.86 8.06 -18.45
C GLN A 340 -19.20 7.24 -17.21
N LYS A 341 -20.49 7.04 -16.94
CA LYS A 341 -20.96 6.21 -15.83
C LYS A 341 -20.41 4.79 -15.97
N MET A 342 -19.84 4.26 -14.88
CA MET A 342 -19.31 2.91 -14.80
C MET A 342 -20.16 2.03 -13.88
N VAL A 343 -20.20 0.74 -14.18
CA VAL A 343 -20.78 -0.29 -13.31
C VAL A 343 -19.65 -1.18 -12.77
N PRO A 344 -19.79 -1.72 -11.54
CA PRO A 344 -18.80 -2.64 -11.00
C PRO A 344 -18.56 -3.81 -11.95
N PHE A 345 -17.31 -4.27 -11.98
CA PHE A 345 -16.84 -5.32 -12.86
C PHE A 345 -15.85 -6.18 -12.09
N TYR A 346 -16.01 -7.49 -12.22
CA TYR A 346 -15.11 -8.48 -11.65
C TYR A 346 -14.62 -9.38 -12.78
N ARG A 347 -13.30 -9.49 -12.89
CA ARG A 347 -12.64 -10.30 -13.91
C ARG A 347 -13.13 -11.75 -13.86
N ASN A 348 -13.40 -12.33 -15.04
CA ASN A 348 -13.88 -13.70 -15.24
C ASN A 348 -15.24 -14.03 -14.60
N PHE A 349 -15.94 -13.05 -14.02
CA PHE A 349 -17.30 -13.26 -13.50
C PHE A 349 -18.31 -13.37 -14.65
N THR A 350 -19.10 -14.46 -14.66
CA THR A 350 -20.06 -14.76 -15.73
C THR A 350 -21.52 -14.45 -15.38
N GLY A 351 -21.76 -13.96 -14.16
CA GLY A 351 -23.09 -13.57 -13.69
C GLY A 351 -23.50 -12.20 -14.20
N THR A 352 -24.53 -11.61 -13.57
CA THR A 352 -25.03 -10.28 -13.96
C THR A 352 -24.87 -9.27 -12.85
N ILE A 353 -24.43 -8.07 -13.20
CA ILE A 353 -24.33 -6.92 -12.29
C ILE A 353 -25.26 -5.85 -12.83
N LYS A 354 -26.25 -5.46 -12.04
CA LYS A 354 -27.23 -4.43 -12.41
C LYS A 354 -27.34 -3.39 -11.30
N GLU A 355 -27.38 -2.13 -11.69
CA GLU A 355 -27.66 -1.05 -10.75
C GLU A 355 -29.15 -1.09 -10.37
N ALA A 356 -29.43 -1.23 -9.07
CA ALA A 356 -30.79 -1.27 -8.54
C ALA A 356 -31.28 0.13 -8.16
N SER A 357 -30.38 0.93 -7.57
CA SER A 357 -30.56 2.35 -7.28
C SER A 357 -29.19 3.02 -7.34
N GLU A 358 -29.15 4.36 -7.29
CA GLU A 358 -27.88 5.10 -7.27
C GLU A 358 -26.94 4.55 -6.19
N GLY A 359 -25.75 4.10 -6.63
CA GLY A 359 -24.72 3.53 -5.74
C GLY A 359 -25.05 2.15 -5.13
N ARG A 360 -26.10 1.45 -5.57
CA ARG A 360 -26.43 0.08 -5.14
C ARG A 360 -26.53 -0.88 -6.32
N PHE A 361 -25.76 -1.96 -6.24
CA PHE A 361 -25.62 -2.93 -7.32
C PHE A 361 -26.08 -4.31 -6.87
N HIS A 362 -26.97 -4.90 -7.67
CA HIS A 362 -27.43 -6.26 -7.55
C HIS A 362 -26.49 -7.17 -8.36
N ILE A 363 -25.83 -8.09 -7.67
CA ILE A 363 -24.90 -9.06 -8.24
C ILE A 363 -25.55 -10.43 -8.15
N SER A 364 -25.89 -10.98 -9.31
CA SER A 364 -26.58 -12.26 -9.42
C SER A 364 -25.66 -13.31 -10.04
N GLY A 365 -25.64 -14.50 -9.44
CA GLY A 365 -25.07 -15.70 -10.04
C GLY A 365 -25.91 -16.20 -11.22
N THR A 366 -25.55 -17.36 -11.76
CA THR A 366 -26.21 -17.93 -12.94
C THR A 366 -26.77 -19.31 -12.62
N VAL A 367 -28.08 -19.48 -12.84
CA VAL A 367 -28.77 -20.77 -12.75
C VAL A 367 -29.59 -21.03 -14.00
N THR A 368 -29.47 -22.23 -14.56
CA THR A 368 -30.22 -22.70 -15.73
C THR A 368 -31.02 -23.95 -15.38
N LEU A 369 -32.23 -24.05 -15.91
CA LEU A 369 -33.06 -25.24 -15.73
C LEU A 369 -32.83 -26.16 -16.92
N ARG A 370 -32.50 -27.42 -16.65
CA ARG A 370 -32.36 -28.43 -17.71
C ARG A 370 -33.70 -29.09 -18.01
N PRO A 371 -34.01 -29.35 -19.29
CA PRO A 371 -35.23 -30.05 -19.66
C PRO A 371 -35.24 -31.46 -19.04
N SER A 372 -36.32 -31.81 -18.36
CA SER A 372 -36.52 -33.12 -17.75
C SER A 372 -37.55 -33.94 -18.52
N ARG A 373 -37.43 -35.27 -18.51
CA ARG A 373 -38.40 -36.17 -19.15
C ARG A 373 -39.78 -36.01 -18.47
N LYS A 374 -40.88 -36.16 -19.22
CA LYS A 374 -42.26 -35.98 -18.69
C LYS A 374 -42.56 -36.79 -17.41
N ASN A 375 -41.91 -37.95 -17.25
CA ASN A 375 -42.09 -38.86 -16.11
C ASN A 375 -41.04 -38.71 -15.00
N ALA A 376 -40.16 -37.71 -15.06
CA ALA A 376 -39.16 -37.50 -14.02
C ALA A 376 -39.79 -36.97 -12.72
N HIS A 377 -39.33 -37.51 -11.59
CA HIS A 377 -39.77 -37.10 -10.25
C HIS A 377 -39.12 -35.77 -9.79
N PHE A 378 -38.13 -35.26 -10.53
CA PHE A 378 -37.45 -34.01 -10.25
C PHE A 378 -37.09 -33.25 -11.55
N ILE A 379 -36.86 -31.94 -11.42
CA ILE A 379 -36.23 -31.10 -12.45
C ILE A 379 -34.78 -30.84 -12.04
N GLN A 380 -33.87 -30.89 -13.00
CA GLN A 380 -32.47 -30.57 -12.73
C GLN A 380 -32.21 -29.08 -12.94
N ALA A 381 -31.68 -28.41 -11.92
CA ALA A 381 -31.17 -27.04 -12.02
C ALA A 381 -29.64 -27.05 -11.99
N GLU A 382 -29.01 -26.27 -12.85
CA GLU A 382 -27.56 -26.16 -12.94
C GLU A 382 -27.13 -24.76 -12.55
N ILE A 383 -26.38 -24.63 -11.46
CA ILE A 383 -25.74 -23.39 -11.04
C ILE A 383 -24.35 -23.37 -11.67
N THR A 384 -24.09 -22.38 -12.53
CA THR A 384 -22.79 -22.21 -13.21
C THR A 384 -21.97 -21.04 -12.66
N GLU A 385 -22.58 -20.18 -11.84
CA GLU A 385 -21.89 -19.04 -11.25
C GLU A 385 -22.52 -18.64 -9.91
N LEU A 386 -21.69 -18.25 -8.94
CA LEU A 386 -22.10 -17.71 -7.65
C LEU A 386 -21.85 -16.20 -7.59
N PRO A 387 -22.64 -15.44 -6.80
CA PRO A 387 -22.35 -14.03 -6.57
C PRO A 387 -20.92 -13.78 -6.08
N VAL A 388 -20.37 -12.63 -6.46
CA VAL A 388 -19.02 -12.22 -6.05
C VAL A 388 -18.94 -12.13 -4.52
N GLY A 389 -17.87 -12.70 -3.94
CA GLY A 389 -17.67 -12.80 -2.50
C GLY A 389 -18.34 -14.03 -1.84
N VAL A 390 -19.04 -14.85 -2.61
CA VAL A 390 -19.59 -16.13 -2.16
C VAL A 390 -18.70 -17.28 -2.65
N TRP A 391 -18.03 -17.94 -1.72
CA TRP A 391 -17.08 -19.02 -2.01
C TRP A 391 -17.77 -20.39 -2.12
N THR A 392 -17.26 -21.24 -3.00
CA THR A 392 -17.89 -22.52 -3.38
C THR A 392 -18.18 -23.42 -2.19
N GLN A 393 -17.19 -23.65 -1.32
CA GLN A 393 -17.32 -24.53 -0.16
C GLN A 393 -18.26 -23.94 0.88
N ARG A 394 -18.14 -22.63 1.14
CA ARG A 394 -19.03 -21.92 2.09
C ARG A 394 -20.48 -21.91 1.61
N TYR A 395 -20.71 -21.82 0.30
CA TYR A 395 -22.04 -21.89 -0.30
C TYR A 395 -22.64 -23.29 -0.16
N LYS A 396 -21.85 -24.32 -0.42
CA LYS A 396 -22.24 -25.72 -0.22
C LYS A 396 -22.75 -25.95 1.22
N GLU A 397 -21.91 -25.64 2.21
CA GLU A 397 -22.21 -25.90 3.62
C GLU A 397 -23.36 -25.04 4.17
N LYS A 398 -23.37 -23.74 3.85
CA LYS A 398 -24.33 -22.79 4.46
C LYS A 398 -25.65 -22.65 3.70
N VAL A 399 -25.69 -23.09 2.44
CA VAL A 399 -26.88 -22.96 1.58
C VAL A 399 -27.36 -24.32 1.11
N LEU A 400 -26.56 -25.06 0.34
CA LEU A 400 -27.04 -26.31 -0.29
C LEU A 400 -27.36 -27.39 0.74
N ASP A 401 -26.51 -27.62 1.73
CA ASP A 401 -26.75 -28.64 2.76
C ASP A 401 -27.99 -28.33 3.61
N VAL A 402 -28.23 -27.05 3.89
CA VAL A 402 -29.42 -26.58 4.61
C VAL A 402 -30.67 -26.82 3.77
N LEU A 403 -30.61 -26.48 2.48
CA LEU A 403 -31.73 -26.71 1.56
C LEU A 403 -32.04 -28.20 1.39
N ALA A 404 -31.01 -29.06 1.32
CA ALA A 404 -31.18 -30.51 1.24
C ALA A 404 -31.84 -31.08 2.51
N LYS A 405 -31.35 -30.68 3.69
CA LYS A 405 -31.94 -31.09 4.98
C LYS A 405 -33.38 -30.63 5.16
N SER A 406 -33.73 -29.46 4.63
CA SER A 406 -35.10 -28.93 4.65
C SER A 406 -36.05 -29.59 3.64
N GLY A 407 -35.58 -30.52 2.80
CA GLY A 407 -36.38 -31.17 1.76
C GLY A 407 -36.75 -30.27 0.58
N ILE A 408 -36.18 -29.06 0.52
CA ILE A 408 -36.41 -28.10 -0.57
C ILE A 408 -35.72 -28.57 -1.86
N ILE A 409 -34.56 -29.19 -1.73
CA ILE A 409 -33.88 -29.93 -2.81
C ILE A 409 -33.76 -31.40 -2.39
N SER A 410 -33.89 -32.32 -3.34
CA SER A 410 -33.75 -33.75 -3.07
C SER A 410 -32.28 -34.16 -2.88
N GLY A 411 -31.37 -33.44 -3.53
CA GLY A 411 -29.94 -33.69 -3.51
C GLY A 411 -29.21 -32.78 -4.50
N TYR A 412 -27.88 -32.85 -4.49
CA TYR A 412 -27.05 -32.14 -5.46
C TYR A 412 -25.78 -32.92 -5.81
N LYS A 413 -25.20 -32.63 -6.98
CA LYS A 413 -23.88 -33.13 -7.43
C LYS A 413 -22.94 -31.96 -7.68
N GLU A 414 -21.67 -32.18 -7.37
CA GLU A 414 -20.60 -31.19 -7.46
C GLU A 414 -19.71 -31.53 -8.66
N LEU A 415 -19.61 -30.60 -9.61
CA LEU A 415 -18.81 -30.74 -10.83
C LEU A 415 -17.94 -29.50 -11.07
N HIS A 416 -17.57 -28.79 -10.00
CA HIS A 416 -16.78 -27.58 -10.06
C HIS A 416 -15.29 -27.90 -10.26
N THR A 417 -14.56 -26.92 -10.78
CA THR A 417 -13.09 -26.91 -10.85
C THR A 417 -12.55 -25.83 -9.92
N GLU A 418 -11.23 -25.66 -9.87
CA GLU A 418 -10.58 -24.55 -9.15
C GLU A 418 -11.06 -23.15 -9.61
N ASN A 419 -11.45 -23.01 -10.89
CA ASN A 419 -11.80 -21.71 -11.50
C ASN A 419 -13.30 -21.56 -11.78
N ALA A 420 -14.02 -22.66 -12.00
CA ALA A 420 -15.42 -22.62 -12.41
C ALA A 420 -16.33 -23.34 -11.41
N VAL A 421 -17.48 -22.73 -11.11
CA VAL A 421 -18.49 -23.33 -10.23
C VAL A 421 -19.49 -24.12 -11.07
N ARG A 422 -19.83 -25.33 -10.61
CA ARG A 422 -20.89 -26.12 -11.21
C ARG A 422 -21.57 -27.02 -10.18
N PHE A 423 -22.82 -26.72 -9.86
CA PHE A 423 -23.68 -27.56 -9.04
C PHE A 423 -24.89 -28.02 -9.83
N LEU A 424 -25.19 -29.33 -9.79
CA LEU A 424 -26.40 -29.90 -10.35
C LEU A 424 -27.36 -30.23 -9.21
N LEU A 425 -28.45 -29.47 -9.09
CA LEU A 425 -29.46 -29.64 -8.06
C LEU A 425 -30.63 -30.47 -8.59
N GLU A 426 -31.17 -31.34 -7.74
CA GLU A 426 -32.38 -32.10 -8.01
C GLU A 426 -33.56 -31.45 -7.27
N LEU A 427 -34.45 -30.80 -8.02
CA LEU A 427 -35.60 -30.09 -7.49
C LEU A 427 -36.85 -31.00 -7.50
N PRO A 428 -37.40 -31.40 -6.34
CA PRO A 428 -38.55 -32.29 -6.29
C PRO A 428 -39.80 -31.64 -6.91
N LYS A 429 -40.55 -32.45 -7.67
CA LYS A 429 -41.80 -32.05 -8.31
C LYS A 429 -42.86 -31.73 -7.24
N GLY A 430 -43.44 -30.53 -7.28
CA GLY A 430 -44.42 -30.05 -6.29
C GLY A 430 -43.84 -29.14 -5.19
N SER A 431 -42.52 -28.92 -5.14
CA SER A 431 -41.94 -27.88 -4.28
C SER A 431 -42.34 -26.47 -4.73
N GLY A 432 -42.41 -25.50 -3.82
CA GLY A 432 -42.66 -24.09 -4.18
C GLY A 432 -41.63 -23.52 -5.17
N ILE A 433 -40.41 -24.08 -5.17
CA ILE A 433 -39.36 -23.79 -6.15
C ILE A 433 -39.70 -24.34 -7.52
N TRP A 434 -40.27 -25.55 -7.62
CA TRP A 434 -40.71 -26.15 -8.89
C TRP A 434 -41.73 -25.24 -9.61
N SER A 435 -42.71 -24.70 -8.89
CA SER A 435 -43.71 -23.78 -9.46
C SER A 435 -43.09 -22.45 -9.91
N SER A 436 -42.09 -21.95 -9.18
CA SER A 436 -41.35 -20.73 -9.52
C SER A 436 -40.42 -20.93 -10.73
N ALA A 437 -39.81 -22.11 -10.83
CA ALA A 437 -38.92 -22.52 -11.91
C ALA A 437 -39.68 -22.74 -13.23
N ASN A 438 -40.82 -23.44 -13.20
CA ASN A 438 -41.66 -23.69 -14.38
C ASN A 438 -42.52 -22.47 -14.80
N GLY A 439 -42.87 -21.58 -13.86
CA GLY A 439 -43.70 -20.40 -14.13
C GLY A 439 -42.93 -19.16 -14.64
N GLY A 440 -41.66 -19.31 -15.03
CA GLY A 440 -40.84 -18.19 -15.53
C GLY A 440 -40.36 -17.20 -14.48
N ARG A 441 -40.53 -17.49 -13.17
CA ARG A 441 -40.15 -16.60 -12.06
C ARG A 441 -38.69 -16.79 -11.65
N LYS A 442 -37.76 -16.48 -12.57
CA LYS A 442 -36.29 -16.57 -12.34
C LYS A 442 -35.83 -15.88 -11.05
N HIS A 443 -36.44 -14.75 -10.69
CA HIS A 443 -36.10 -14.01 -9.47
C HIS A 443 -36.42 -14.79 -8.18
N ALA A 444 -37.53 -15.53 -8.12
CA ALA A 444 -37.87 -16.34 -6.95
C ALA A 444 -36.89 -17.53 -6.77
N LEU A 445 -36.41 -18.08 -7.89
CA LEU A 445 -35.39 -19.14 -7.88
C LEU A 445 -34.05 -18.62 -7.35
N HIS A 446 -33.56 -17.49 -7.86
CA HIS A 446 -32.33 -16.87 -7.37
C HIS A 446 -32.40 -16.53 -5.87
N LYS A 447 -33.50 -15.93 -5.43
CA LYS A 447 -33.71 -15.58 -4.02
C LYS A 447 -33.67 -16.82 -3.11
N THR A 448 -34.33 -17.91 -3.52
CA THR A 448 -34.39 -19.13 -2.70
C THR A 448 -33.03 -19.83 -2.63
N LEU A 449 -32.32 -19.86 -3.75
CA LEU A 449 -30.96 -20.39 -3.83
C LEU A 449 -29.90 -19.41 -3.30
N LYS A 450 -30.28 -18.23 -2.80
CA LYS A 450 -29.36 -17.17 -2.33
C LYS A 450 -28.27 -16.82 -3.35
N LEU A 451 -28.65 -16.77 -4.63
CA LEU A 451 -27.78 -16.42 -5.77
C LEU A 451 -27.78 -14.93 -6.09
N ASP A 452 -28.24 -14.09 -5.18
CA ASP A 452 -28.28 -12.64 -5.33
C ASP A 452 -27.61 -11.99 -4.12
N THR A 453 -26.73 -11.02 -4.36
CA THR A 453 -26.11 -10.18 -3.32
C THR A 453 -26.23 -8.72 -3.71
N VAL A 454 -26.40 -7.84 -2.72
CA VAL A 454 -26.45 -6.39 -2.95
C VAL A 454 -25.21 -5.75 -2.35
N LEU A 455 -24.45 -5.04 -3.17
CA LEU A 455 -23.31 -4.24 -2.72
C LEU A 455 -23.61 -2.75 -2.91
N GLY A 456 -23.16 -1.93 -1.96
CA GLY A 456 -23.34 -0.48 -1.98
C GLY A 456 -22.01 0.26 -1.97
N THR A 457 -22.01 1.49 -2.47
CA THR A 457 -20.85 2.42 -2.47
C THR A 457 -20.93 3.46 -1.36
N SER A 458 -21.73 3.23 -0.31
CA SER A 458 -22.02 4.22 0.73
C SER A 458 -20.87 4.51 1.71
N SER A 459 -19.84 3.66 1.72
CA SER A 459 -18.72 3.69 2.68
C SER A 459 -17.38 3.75 1.97
N MET A 460 -17.20 4.67 1.02
CA MET A 460 -15.89 4.92 0.40
C MET A 460 -15.12 5.94 1.25
N VAL A 461 -14.31 5.45 2.17
CA VAL A 461 -13.44 6.28 3.02
C VAL A 461 -11.99 5.95 2.65
N LEU A 462 -11.22 6.93 2.22
CA LEU A 462 -9.83 6.75 1.76
C LEU A 462 -8.98 7.90 2.28
N PHE A 463 -7.67 7.68 2.37
CA PHE A 463 -6.74 8.79 2.56
C PHE A 463 -6.56 9.56 1.26
N ASP A 464 -6.51 10.89 1.33
CA ASP A 464 -6.18 11.77 0.21
C ASP A 464 -4.66 11.90 0.00
N GLU A 465 -4.23 12.77 -0.90
CA GLU A 465 -2.82 13.02 -1.23
C GLU A 465 -2.00 13.54 -0.04
N ASN A 466 -2.65 14.18 0.94
CA ASN A 466 -2.04 14.72 2.15
C ASN A 466 -2.13 13.73 3.33
N ASN A 467 -2.52 12.48 3.09
CA ASN A 467 -2.79 11.46 4.09
C ASN A 467 -3.88 11.88 5.11
N SER A 468 -4.83 12.71 4.68
CA SER A 468 -6.02 13.06 5.46
C SER A 468 -7.19 12.17 5.07
N LEU A 469 -7.99 11.77 6.05
CA LEU A 469 -9.08 10.83 5.83
C LEU A 469 -10.29 11.56 5.23
N ARG A 470 -10.72 11.13 4.04
CA ARG A 470 -11.85 11.73 3.32
C ARG A 470 -12.91 10.68 2.97
N ARG A 471 -14.18 11.06 3.10
CA ARG A 471 -15.32 10.28 2.62
C ARG A 471 -15.69 10.74 1.21
N PHE A 472 -15.81 9.78 0.30
CA PHE A 472 -16.23 9.98 -1.08
C PHE A 472 -17.67 9.47 -1.22
N THR A 473 -18.57 10.29 -1.79
CA THR A 473 -19.95 9.85 -2.03
C THR A 473 -20.10 9.18 -3.39
N ARG A 474 -19.26 9.62 -4.33
CA ARG A 474 -19.28 9.24 -5.74
C ARG A 474 -17.89 8.85 -6.22
N ILE A 475 -17.83 7.98 -7.23
CA ILE A 475 -16.55 7.56 -7.83
C ILE A 475 -15.90 8.70 -8.62
N GLU A 476 -16.71 9.64 -9.10
CA GLU A 476 -16.28 10.84 -9.80
C GLU A 476 -15.37 11.71 -8.93
N GLU A 477 -15.66 11.84 -7.63
CA GLU A 477 -14.81 12.57 -6.69
C GLU A 477 -13.41 11.92 -6.54
N ILE A 478 -13.33 10.59 -6.65
CA ILE A 478 -12.05 9.86 -6.62
C ILE A 478 -11.28 10.14 -7.92
N PHE A 479 -11.96 10.17 -9.07
CA PHE A 479 -11.34 10.55 -10.34
C PHE A 479 -10.79 11.98 -10.31
N GLU A 480 -11.58 12.94 -9.83
CA GLU A 480 -11.18 14.35 -9.74
C GLU A 480 -9.93 14.52 -8.86
N LEU A 481 -9.93 13.93 -7.67
CA LEU A 481 -8.78 13.94 -6.77
C LEU A 481 -7.53 13.34 -7.43
N PHE A 482 -7.67 12.12 -7.97
CA PHE A 482 -6.58 11.42 -8.63
C PHE A 482 -6.04 12.18 -9.84
N PHE A 483 -6.93 12.76 -10.64
CA PHE A 483 -6.58 13.44 -11.90
C PHE A 483 -5.72 14.67 -11.65
N GLU A 484 -6.08 15.50 -10.67
CA GLU A 484 -5.31 16.70 -10.33
C GLU A 484 -3.90 16.34 -9.84
N VAL A 485 -3.79 15.35 -8.95
CA VAL A 485 -2.51 14.86 -8.44
C VAL A 485 -1.66 14.27 -9.57
N ARG A 486 -2.26 13.45 -10.43
CA ARG A 486 -1.54 12.82 -11.54
C ARG A 486 -1.09 13.85 -12.59
N ARG A 487 -1.92 14.86 -12.89
CA ARG A 487 -1.55 15.99 -13.76
C ARG A 487 -0.30 16.68 -13.21
N GLN A 488 -0.29 17.02 -11.93
CA GLN A 488 0.84 17.68 -11.30
C GLN A 488 2.11 16.82 -11.36
N LYS A 489 1.99 15.50 -11.14
CA LYS A 489 3.13 14.58 -11.26
C LYS A 489 3.69 14.45 -12.68
N TYR A 490 2.87 14.59 -13.72
CA TYR A 490 3.39 14.69 -15.09
C TYR A 490 4.21 15.96 -15.33
N ILE A 491 3.78 17.09 -14.78
CA ILE A 491 4.52 18.36 -14.87
C ILE A 491 5.87 18.21 -14.16
N GLU A 492 5.86 17.71 -12.91
CA GLU A 492 7.09 17.46 -12.14
C GLU A 492 8.02 16.47 -12.85
N ARG A 493 7.48 15.37 -13.40
CA ARG A 493 8.25 14.40 -14.18
C ARG A 493 8.90 15.05 -15.38
N ARG A 494 8.14 15.83 -16.16
CA ARG A 494 8.67 16.51 -17.35
C ARG A 494 9.81 17.45 -16.97
N ASP A 495 9.61 18.28 -15.96
CA ASP A 495 10.58 19.28 -15.53
C ASP A 495 11.85 18.60 -14.96
N HIS A 496 11.69 17.52 -14.20
CA HIS A 496 12.81 16.70 -13.73
C HIS A 496 13.57 16.04 -14.89
N GLN A 497 12.87 15.45 -15.86
CA GLN A 497 13.49 14.84 -17.04
C GLN A 497 14.24 15.87 -17.89
N ILE A 498 13.68 17.08 -18.06
CA ILE A 498 14.37 18.20 -18.70
C ILE A 498 15.63 18.56 -17.91
N GLY A 499 15.56 18.68 -16.58
CA GLY A 499 16.72 18.97 -15.74
C GLY A 499 17.83 17.92 -15.85
N VAL A 500 17.47 16.63 -15.91
CA VAL A 500 18.45 15.54 -16.12
C VAL A 500 19.06 15.58 -17.52
N LEU A 501 18.27 15.86 -18.55
CA LEU A 501 18.78 16.00 -19.93
C LEU A 501 19.68 17.22 -20.07
N ASP A 502 19.33 18.33 -19.44
CA ASP A 502 20.14 19.55 -19.38
C ASP A 502 21.50 19.31 -18.69
N ALA A 503 21.50 18.62 -17.55
CA ALA A 503 22.74 18.22 -16.88
C ALA A 503 23.61 17.29 -17.75
N LYS A 504 23.01 16.33 -18.46
CA LYS A 504 23.72 15.46 -19.41
C LYS A 504 24.28 16.23 -20.61
N LEU A 505 23.53 17.20 -21.11
CA LEU A 505 23.95 18.06 -22.21
C LEU A 505 25.17 18.89 -21.79
N ARG A 506 25.11 19.57 -20.64
CA ARG A 506 26.26 20.29 -20.07
C ARG A 506 27.44 19.37 -19.83
N PHE A 507 27.21 18.14 -19.37
CA PHE A 507 28.26 17.13 -19.21
C PHE A 507 28.99 16.85 -20.54
N TYR A 508 28.25 16.54 -21.62
CA TYR A 508 28.85 16.28 -22.94
C TYR A 508 29.48 17.52 -23.57
N GLU A 509 28.87 18.70 -23.41
CA GLU A 509 29.45 19.95 -23.90
C GLU A 509 30.80 20.26 -23.25
N ASN A 510 30.92 20.07 -21.92
CA ASN A 510 32.19 20.21 -21.24
C ASN A 510 33.22 19.16 -21.71
N GLN A 511 32.80 17.92 -21.98
CA GLN A 511 33.71 16.91 -22.56
C GLN A 511 34.19 17.29 -23.95
N CYS A 512 33.30 17.71 -24.87
CA CYS A 512 33.68 18.17 -26.20
C CYS A 512 34.63 19.36 -26.13
N ARG A 513 34.29 20.40 -25.34
CA ARG A 513 35.13 21.58 -25.14
C ARG A 513 36.50 21.23 -24.59
N PHE A 514 36.58 20.27 -23.67
CA PHE A 514 37.86 19.84 -23.09
C PHE A 514 38.71 19.13 -24.13
N VAL A 515 38.14 18.17 -24.87
CA VAL A 515 38.88 17.43 -25.88
C VAL A 515 39.36 18.36 -27.01
N GLU A 516 38.51 19.25 -27.50
CA GLU A 516 38.88 20.26 -28.50
C GLU A 516 40.01 21.16 -27.98
N ALA A 517 39.92 21.64 -26.74
CA ALA A 517 40.96 22.46 -26.13
C ALA A 517 42.30 21.72 -25.96
N VAL A 518 42.28 20.42 -25.66
CA VAL A 518 43.49 19.59 -25.59
C VAL A 518 44.09 19.37 -26.98
N LEU A 519 43.26 19.07 -27.99
CA LEU A 519 43.70 18.88 -29.38
C LEU A 519 44.27 20.15 -29.99
N ASN A 520 43.67 21.30 -29.70
CA ASN A 520 44.15 22.61 -30.14
C ASN A 520 45.36 23.13 -29.33
N LYS A 521 45.88 22.34 -28.39
CA LYS A 521 46.98 22.69 -27.47
C LYS A 521 46.70 23.90 -26.59
N GLU A 522 45.43 24.24 -26.40
CA GLU A 522 44.98 25.32 -25.52
C GLU A 522 45.02 24.92 -24.04
N ILE A 523 44.85 23.62 -23.76
CA ILE A 523 45.02 23.01 -22.44
C ILE A 523 46.14 21.97 -22.54
N THR A 524 47.26 22.25 -21.88
CA THR A 524 48.38 21.31 -21.76
C THR A 524 48.27 20.57 -20.43
N ILE A 525 48.12 19.25 -20.50
CA ILE A 525 48.04 18.35 -19.33
C ILE A 525 49.44 17.81 -18.98
N GLU A 526 50.29 17.62 -19.99
CA GLU A 526 51.62 17.04 -19.85
C GLU A 526 52.52 17.88 -18.94
N GLY A 527 53.09 17.25 -17.90
CA GLY A 527 54.04 17.88 -16.98
C GLY A 527 53.45 18.86 -15.96
N LYS A 528 52.12 19.05 -15.91
CA LYS A 528 51.46 19.94 -14.92
C LYS A 528 50.94 19.17 -13.70
N SER A 529 50.89 19.86 -12.56
CA SER A 529 50.24 19.30 -11.37
C SER A 529 48.72 19.27 -11.54
N ARG A 530 48.04 18.34 -10.85
CA ARG A 530 46.57 18.22 -10.91
C ARG A 530 45.88 19.52 -10.47
N THR A 531 46.41 20.20 -9.45
CA THR A 531 45.91 21.49 -8.95
C THR A 531 46.01 22.60 -9.99
N ASP A 532 47.09 22.64 -10.78
CA ASP A 532 47.25 23.66 -11.83
C ASP A 532 46.26 23.44 -12.98
N ILE A 533 46.03 22.17 -13.34
CA ILE A 533 45.07 21.79 -14.37
C ILE A 533 43.66 22.19 -13.92
N GLU A 534 43.27 21.87 -12.69
CA GLU A 534 41.96 22.27 -12.13
C GLU A 534 41.79 23.79 -12.07
N SER A 535 42.85 24.54 -11.73
CA SER A 535 42.80 26.02 -11.76
C SER A 535 42.57 26.53 -13.19
N THR A 536 43.22 25.91 -14.18
CA THR A 536 43.06 26.24 -15.60
C THR A 536 41.64 25.95 -16.08
N LEU A 537 41.04 24.84 -15.65
CA LEU A 537 39.66 24.49 -15.96
C LEU A 537 38.66 25.50 -15.37
N ARG A 538 38.88 25.93 -14.12
CA ARG A 538 38.05 26.99 -13.49
C ARG A 538 38.17 28.32 -14.21
N GLN A 539 39.39 28.73 -14.60
CA GLN A 539 39.62 29.96 -15.37
C GLN A 539 38.94 29.93 -16.75
N ARG A 540 38.83 28.76 -17.37
CA ARG A 540 38.16 28.57 -18.67
C ARG A 540 36.66 28.26 -18.55
N HIS A 541 36.09 28.41 -17.36
CA HIS A 541 34.67 28.18 -17.10
C HIS A 541 34.20 26.78 -17.50
N PHE A 542 35.00 25.76 -17.18
CA PHE A 542 34.49 24.39 -17.13
C PHE A 542 33.67 24.21 -15.86
N GLU A 543 32.52 23.57 -16.00
CA GLU A 543 31.64 23.31 -14.87
C GLU A 543 32.16 22.11 -14.05
N PRO A 544 32.05 22.11 -12.72
CA PRO A 544 32.07 20.89 -11.92
C PRO A 544 31.08 19.87 -12.46
N ASN A 545 31.34 18.56 -12.29
CA ASN A 545 30.51 17.49 -12.89
C ASN A 545 28.99 17.76 -12.77
N PRO A 546 28.30 18.13 -13.88
CA PRO A 546 26.91 18.55 -13.83
C PRO A 546 25.93 17.45 -13.40
N LEU A 547 26.36 16.18 -13.47
CA LEU A 547 25.56 15.02 -13.07
C LEU A 547 25.63 14.72 -11.57
N LYS A 548 26.54 15.36 -10.83
CA LYS A 548 26.61 15.26 -9.38
C LYS A 548 25.80 16.40 -8.75
N ALA A 549 24.87 16.06 -7.87
CA ALA A 549 24.14 17.05 -7.10
C ALA A 549 25.12 17.84 -6.20
N PRO A 550 24.95 19.17 -6.03
CA PRO A 550 25.90 20.01 -5.30
C PRO A 550 26.09 19.65 -3.81
N ASN A 551 25.28 18.76 -3.22
CA ASN A 551 25.26 18.47 -1.77
C ASN A 551 25.24 16.98 -1.37
N HIS A 552 25.57 16.02 -2.25
CA HIS A 552 25.73 14.62 -1.80
C HIS A 552 27.15 14.39 -1.26
N GLU A 553 27.35 14.70 0.02
CA GLU A 553 28.47 14.16 0.81
C GLU A 553 28.22 12.66 1.07
N ASP A 554 28.38 11.81 0.05
CA ASP A 554 28.58 10.39 0.31
C ASP A 554 29.93 10.24 1.03
N GLY A 555 29.89 9.79 2.28
CA GLY A 555 31.03 9.70 3.20
C GLY A 555 32.22 8.82 2.76
N ASN A 556 32.23 8.35 1.52
CA ASN A 556 33.30 7.58 0.88
C ASN A 556 33.95 8.30 -0.33
N GLU A 557 33.49 9.48 -0.75
CA GLU A 557 34.02 10.20 -1.94
C GLU A 557 34.78 11.50 -1.62
N LEU A 558 35.28 11.68 -0.39
CA LEU A 558 36.05 12.85 0.06
C LEU A 558 37.35 13.15 -0.72
N ASN A 559 37.73 12.33 -1.72
CA ASN A 559 38.99 12.45 -2.46
C ASN A 559 38.85 12.49 -4.00
N LYS A 560 37.64 12.54 -4.56
CA LYS A 560 37.48 12.69 -6.03
C LYS A 560 37.26 14.15 -6.40
N SER A 561 38.20 14.68 -7.18
CA SER A 561 38.11 16.01 -7.80
C SER A 561 36.78 16.23 -8.53
N GLU A 562 36.23 17.43 -8.41
CA GLU A 562 35.02 17.90 -9.11
C GLU A 562 35.12 17.78 -10.65
N PHE A 563 36.35 17.80 -11.18
CA PHE A 563 36.66 17.68 -12.61
C PHE A 563 37.11 16.27 -13.03
N SER A 564 36.96 15.26 -12.16
CA SER A 564 37.39 13.88 -12.45
C SER A 564 36.78 13.34 -13.75
N TYR A 565 35.54 13.74 -14.07
CA TYR A 565 34.85 13.32 -15.29
C TYR A 565 35.51 13.81 -16.60
N LEU A 566 36.38 14.82 -16.53
CA LEU A 566 37.20 15.30 -17.64
C LEU A 566 38.61 14.71 -17.56
N LEU A 567 39.22 14.72 -16.37
CA LEU A 567 40.62 14.35 -16.16
C LEU A 567 40.86 12.84 -16.28
N ASP A 568 39.87 12.03 -15.91
CA ASP A 568 39.96 10.57 -15.96
C ASP A 568 39.50 10.01 -17.31
N MET A 569 39.30 10.86 -18.33
CA MET A 569 38.93 10.41 -19.68
C MET A 569 40.08 9.61 -20.32
N PRO A 570 39.80 8.41 -20.87
CA PRO A 570 40.80 7.63 -21.58
C PRO A 570 41.41 8.42 -22.75
N ILE A 571 42.74 8.33 -22.95
CA ILE A 571 43.47 9.05 -24.03
C ILE A 571 42.87 8.79 -25.42
N ILE A 572 42.31 7.60 -25.65
CA ILE A 572 41.65 7.25 -26.92
C ILE A 572 40.46 8.17 -27.27
N ARG A 573 39.80 8.78 -26.26
CA ARG A 573 38.71 9.77 -26.42
C ARG A 573 39.16 11.05 -27.11
N LEU A 574 40.47 11.30 -27.19
CA LEU A 574 41.06 12.42 -27.92
C LEU A 574 41.17 12.12 -29.44
N SER A 575 40.85 10.92 -29.90
CA SER A 575 40.83 10.62 -31.34
C SER A 575 39.67 11.33 -32.05
N ASN A 576 39.86 11.69 -33.32
CA ASN A 576 38.84 12.36 -34.11
C ASN A 576 37.51 11.57 -34.19
N GLU A 577 37.57 10.24 -34.17
CA GLU A 577 36.40 9.36 -34.20
C GLU A 577 35.59 9.45 -32.91
N GLU A 578 36.25 9.44 -31.75
CA GLU A 578 35.61 9.56 -30.44
C GLU A 578 35.06 10.97 -30.19
N VAL A 579 35.74 12.02 -30.67
CA VAL A 579 35.21 13.40 -30.65
C VAL A 579 33.91 13.49 -31.43
N LYS A 580 33.88 12.91 -32.64
CA LYS A 580 32.66 12.86 -33.44
C LYS A 580 31.55 12.11 -32.72
N SER A 581 31.85 10.98 -32.08
CA SER A 581 30.88 10.22 -31.27
C SER A 581 30.34 11.03 -30.07
N LEU A 582 31.19 11.82 -29.41
CA LEU A 582 30.77 12.72 -28.32
C LEU A 582 29.84 13.83 -28.82
N ILE A 583 30.15 14.43 -29.97
CA ILE A 583 29.29 15.44 -30.63
C ILE A 583 27.95 14.84 -31.02
N GLU A 584 27.94 13.65 -31.64
CA GLU A 584 26.71 12.93 -31.99
C GLU A 584 25.88 12.61 -30.74
N SER A 585 26.52 12.23 -29.63
CA SER A 585 25.85 11.99 -28.35
C SER A 585 25.22 13.27 -27.78
N ARG A 586 25.92 14.41 -27.84
CA ARG A 586 25.40 15.72 -27.45
C ARG A 586 24.18 16.09 -28.30
N ASP A 587 24.30 16.01 -29.61
CA ASP A 587 23.24 16.42 -30.56
C ASP A 587 21.99 15.53 -30.44
N ALA A 588 22.19 14.24 -30.15
CA ALA A 588 21.09 13.34 -29.81
C ALA A 588 20.37 13.78 -28.52
N LYS A 589 21.09 14.24 -27.48
CA LYS A 589 20.47 14.77 -26.25
C LYS A 589 19.78 16.10 -26.43
N VAL A 590 20.32 17.00 -27.26
CA VAL A 590 19.64 18.23 -27.68
C VAL A 590 18.30 17.90 -28.34
N THR A 591 18.30 16.92 -29.26
CA THR A 591 17.10 16.48 -29.97
C THR A 591 16.06 15.89 -29.01
N GLU A 592 16.48 14.99 -28.12
CA GLU A 592 15.63 14.39 -27.09
C GLU A 592 15.00 15.45 -26.16
N MET A 593 15.80 16.43 -25.73
CA MET A 593 15.35 17.53 -24.87
C MET A 593 14.36 18.45 -25.58
N ASN A 594 14.60 18.77 -26.86
CA ASN A 594 13.68 19.60 -27.64
C ASN A 594 12.35 18.87 -27.90
N MET A 595 12.39 17.56 -28.16
CA MET A 595 11.16 16.75 -28.27
C MET A 595 10.37 16.75 -26.95
N LEU A 596 11.05 16.62 -25.81
CA LEU A 596 10.38 16.63 -24.50
C LEU A 596 9.81 18.00 -24.15
N LYS A 597 10.52 19.09 -24.44
CA LYS A 597 10.04 20.48 -24.26
C LYS A 597 8.82 20.78 -25.12
N GLY A 598 8.69 20.12 -26.28
CA GLY A 598 7.53 20.25 -27.16
C GLY A 598 6.30 19.45 -26.72
N LYS A 599 6.43 18.53 -25.75
CA LYS A 599 5.31 17.75 -25.22
C LYS A 599 4.64 18.46 -24.04
N ASP A 600 3.32 18.49 -24.05
CA ASP A 600 2.55 18.86 -22.86
C ASP A 600 2.32 17.63 -21.96
N TRP A 601 1.90 17.88 -20.71
CA TRP A 601 1.53 16.80 -19.78
C TRP A 601 0.45 15.88 -20.36
N LYS A 602 -0.46 16.43 -21.18
CA LYS A 602 -1.51 15.69 -21.88
C LYS A 602 -0.94 14.65 -22.84
N ASP A 603 0.04 15.04 -23.64
CA ASP A 603 0.66 14.18 -24.65
C ASP A 603 1.38 13.02 -23.99
N MET A 604 2.13 13.31 -22.92
CA MET A 604 2.84 12.30 -22.12
C MET A 604 1.87 11.29 -21.49
N TRP A 605 0.76 11.77 -20.94
CA TRP A 605 -0.23 10.90 -20.32
C TRP A 605 -0.98 10.05 -21.36
N HIS A 606 -1.38 10.63 -22.49
CA HIS A 606 -1.98 9.89 -23.60
C HIS A 606 -1.05 8.81 -24.16
N GLU A 607 0.26 9.07 -24.24
CA GLU A 607 1.27 8.08 -24.63
C GLU A 607 1.34 6.92 -23.64
N ASP A 608 1.46 7.20 -22.34
CA ASP A 608 1.51 6.18 -21.29
C ASP A 608 0.21 5.32 -21.27
N LEU A 609 -0.97 5.94 -21.42
CA LEU A 609 -2.26 5.22 -21.45
C LEU A 609 -2.42 4.33 -22.68
N ARG A 610 -1.95 4.79 -23.86
CA ARG A 610 -1.94 3.97 -25.08
C ARG A 610 -1.04 2.75 -24.91
N ASN A 611 0.16 2.95 -24.36
CA ASN A 611 1.10 1.87 -24.10
C ASN A 611 0.53 0.85 -23.11
N LEU A 612 -0.09 1.32 -22.02
CA LEU A 612 -0.77 0.44 -21.06
C LEU A 612 -1.89 -0.36 -21.71
N THR A 613 -2.73 0.27 -22.55
CA THR A 613 -3.85 -0.41 -23.22
C THR A 613 -3.36 -1.56 -24.09
N VAL A 614 -2.29 -1.34 -24.88
CA VAL A 614 -1.69 -2.38 -25.73
C VAL A 614 -1.15 -3.55 -24.89
N GLN A 615 -0.49 -3.26 -23.76
CA GLN A 615 0.07 -4.31 -22.90
C GLN A 615 -1.02 -5.07 -22.14
N LEU A 616 -2.09 -4.38 -21.74
CA LEU A 616 -3.24 -5.00 -21.09
C LEU A 616 -3.93 -6.01 -22.01
N GLU A 617 -4.11 -5.67 -23.30
CA GLU A 617 -4.65 -6.63 -24.28
C GLU A 617 -3.73 -7.83 -24.52
N LYS A 618 -2.41 -7.63 -24.48
CA LYS A 618 -1.44 -8.74 -24.58
C LYS A 618 -1.50 -9.65 -23.35
N ASP A 619 -1.62 -9.09 -22.15
CA ASP A 619 -1.75 -9.86 -20.91
C ASP A 619 -3.07 -10.65 -20.85
N GLU A 620 -4.18 -10.05 -21.27
CA GLU A 620 -5.47 -10.73 -21.38
C GLU A 620 -5.38 -11.94 -22.33
N LYS A 621 -4.85 -11.75 -23.55
CA LYS A 621 -4.67 -12.83 -24.52
C LYS A 621 -3.73 -13.94 -24.03
N LYS A 622 -2.72 -13.58 -23.22
CA LYS A 622 -1.79 -14.57 -22.64
C LYS A 622 -2.46 -15.42 -21.58
N ARG A 623 -3.39 -14.86 -20.80
CA ARG A 623 -4.10 -15.57 -19.73
C ARG A 623 -5.32 -16.37 -20.23
N GLU A 624 -5.82 -16.06 -21.42
CA GLU A 624 -6.86 -16.86 -22.10
C GLU A 624 -6.30 -18.13 -22.77
N ARG A 625 -4.99 -18.17 -23.03
CA ARG A 625 -4.26 -19.33 -23.55
C ARG A 625 -3.77 -20.19 -22.39
#